data_AF-A0A2A9DYI6-F1
#
_entry.id   AF-A0A2A9DYI6-F1
#
_cell.length_a   1.000
_cell.length_b   1.000
_cell.length_c   1.000
_cell.angle_alpha   90.00
_cell.angle_beta   90.00
_cell.angle_gamma   90.00
#
_symmetry.space_group_name_H-M   'P 1'
#
loop_
_entity.id
_entity.type
_entity.pdbx_description
1 polymer ?
#
loop_
_entity_poly.entity_id
_entity_poly.type
_entity_poly.pdbx_seq_one_letter_code
_entity_poly.pdbx_strand_id
1 'polypeptide(L)'
;MSFQGIPHGDTVASFETYPEAQRAVDKLAAAEFPVKKVSIIGNGLTSVERITGKLSYGRAAASGALSGAWLGLFFGLLLILINPQSDLVFVGAAVLIGAAFGMVFTMFNYAINRKRRDFSSVAQIVASSYSVIVDPELANKARHELGVEQPPL
;
A
#
# COMPACT_ATOMS: atom_id res chain seq x y z
N MET A 1 -12.48 22.07 6.01
CA MET A 1 -11.65 22.46 4.85
C MET A 1 -12.30 21.86 3.61
N SER A 2 -12.99 22.69 2.83
CA SER A 2 -13.61 22.30 1.58
C SER A 2 -12.52 22.05 0.53
N PHE A 3 -12.39 20.81 0.04
CA PHE A 3 -11.62 20.52 -1.16
C PHE A 3 -12.39 21.09 -2.35
N GLN A 4 -12.10 22.35 -2.66
CA GLN A 4 -12.82 23.16 -3.62
C GLN A 4 -12.23 22.95 -5.01
N GLY A 5 -12.77 21.96 -5.74
CA GLY A 5 -12.54 21.78 -7.18
C GLY A 5 -11.10 21.49 -7.61
N ILE A 6 -10.91 21.18 -8.89
CA ILE A 6 -9.57 21.18 -9.51
C ILE A 6 -9.07 22.64 -9.44
N PRO A 7 -7.88 22.91 -8.87
CA PRO A 7 -7.31 24.25 -8.84
C PRO A 7 -7.35 24.89 -10.23
N HIS A 8 -7.99 26.05 -10.34
CA HIS A 8 -7.96 26.84 -11.57
C HIS A 8 -6.63 27.58 -11.64
N GLY A 9 -5.82 27.27 -12.66
CA GLY A 9 -4.53 27.91 -12.86
C GLY A 9 -3.82 27.43 -14.10
N ASP A 10 -2.68 28.04 -14.38
CA ASP A 10 -1.86 27.73 -15.54
C ASP A 10 -0.80 26.70 -15.18
N THR A 11 -0.65 25.68 -16.02
CA THR A 11 0.47 24.75 -15.90
C THR A 11 1.77 25.47 -16.26
N VAL A 12 2.71 25.44 -15.33
CA VAL A 12 4.03 26.07 -15.49
C VAL A 12 5.04 25.04 -16.00
N ALA A 13 4.98 23.83 -15.45
CA ALA A 13 5.84 22.71 -15.82
C ALA A 13 5.14 21.38 -15.51
N SER A 14 5.53 20.33 -16.23
CA SER A 14 5.06 18.96 -16.02
C SER A 14 6.25 18.02 -15.89
N PHE A 15 6.15 17.07 -14.97
CA PHE A 15 7.21 16.13 -14.60
C PHE A 15 6.66 14.69 -14.58
N GLU A 16 7.53 13.70 -14.75
CA GLU A 16 7.12 12.30 -14.69
C GLU A 16 6.92 11.83 -13.24
N THR A 17 7.69 12.40 -12.31
CA THR A 17 7.71 11.95 -10.92
C THR A 17 7.36 13.07 -9.95
N TYR A 18 6.73 12.69 -8.83
CA TYR A 18 6.41 13.64 -7.75
C TYR A 18 7.65 14.35 -7.18
N PRO A 19 8.80 13.67 -6.94
CA PRO A 19 9.99 14.35 -6.44
C PRO A 19 10.53 15.43 -7.39
N GLU A 20 10.39 15.27 -8.71
CA GLU A 20 10.79 16.31 -9.68
C GLU A 20 9.86 17.52 -9.59
N ALA A 21 8.56 17.30 -9.51
CA ALA A 21 7.60 18.37 -9.29
C ALA A 21 7.85 19.10 -7.96
N GLN A 22 8.19 18.35 -6.89
CA GLN A 22 8.54 18.93 -5.60
C GLN A 22 9.81 19.80 -5.69
N ARG A 23 10.85 19.34 -6.38
CA ARG A 23 12.07 20.14 -6.61
C ARG A 23 11.78 21.46 -7.35
N ALA A 24 10.82 21.46 -8.27
CA ALA A 24 10.39 22.70 -8.92
C ALA A 24 9.71 23.65 -7.94
N VAL A 25 8.84 23.14 -7.05
CA VAL A 25 8.26 23.95 -5.97
C VAL A 25 9.33 24.47 -5.00
N ASP A 26 10.34 23.66 -4.68
CA ASP A 26 11.46 24.06 -3.81
C ASP A 26 12.28 25.19 -4.46
N LYS A 27 12.52 25.14 -5.78
CA LYS A 27 13.16 26.23 -6.53
C LYS A 27 12.34 27.52 -6.47
N LEU A 28 11.02 27.44 -6.65
CA LEU A 28 10.13 28.59 -6.50
C LEU A 28 10.19 29.14 -5.06
N ALA A 29 10.21 28.28 -4.05
CA ALA A 29 10.32 28.68 -2.65
C ALA A 29 11.63 29.44 -2.38
N ALA A 30 12.74 28.97 -2.96
CA ALA A 30 14.04 29.63 -2.84
C ALA A 30 14.09 31.02 -3.49
N ALA A 31 13.26 31.26 -4.52
CA ALA A 31 13.10 32.56 -5.17
C ALA A 31 12.06 33.47 -4.47
N GLU A 32 11.70 33.19 -3.21
CA GLU A 32 10.67 33.89 -2.45
C GLU A 32 9.30 33.96 -3.16
N PHE A 33 9.02 33.00 -4.04
CA PHE A 33 7.73 32.90 -4.72
C PHE A 33 6.62 32.54 -3.71
N PRO A 34 5.38 33.07 -3.85
CA PRO A 34 4.28 32.74 -2.96
C PRO A 34 3.79 31.29 -3.15
N VAL A 35 4.49 30.32 -2.55
CA VAL A 35 4.21 28.87 -2.65
C VAL A 35 2.80 28.46 -2.24
N LYS A 36 2.10 29.28 -1.45
CA LYS A 36 0.69 29.07 -1.11
C LYS A 36 -0.25 29.10 -2.33
N LYS A 37 0.22 29.67 -3.44
CA LYS A 37 -0.48 29.76 -4.73
C LYS A 37 0.03 28.73 -5.74
N VAL A 38 0.78 27.72 -5.28
CA VAL A 38 1.32 26.64 -6.11
C VAL A 38 0.63 25.34 -5.74
N SER A 39 0.16 24.61 -6.76
CA SER A 39 -0.48 23.31 -6.62
C SER A 39 0.25 22.27 -7.46
N ILE A 40 0.46 21.07 -6.92
CA ILE A 40 0.92 19.92 -7.69
C ILE A 40 -0.29 19.04 -8.00
N ILE A 41 -0.56 18.79 -9.27
CA ILE A 41 -1.66 17.93 -9.73
C ILE A 41 -1.09 16.70 -10.41
N GLY A 42 -1.53 15.52 -9.99
CA GLY A 42 -1.27 14.27 -10.72
C GLY A 42 -2.25 14.11 -11.88
N ASN A 43 -1.75 14.00 -13.10
CA ASN A 43 -2.55 13.81 -14.31
C ASN A 43 -2.57 12.35 -14.75
N GLY A 44 -3.56 12.02 -15.59
CA GLY A 44 -3.64 10.70 -16.23
C GLY A 44 -3.70 9.57 -15.19
N LEU A 45 -4.53 9.75 -14.16
CA LEU A 45 -4.72 8.76 -13.11
C LEU A 45 -5.16 7.44 -13.72
N THR A 46 -4.26 6.46 -13.68
CA THR A 46 -4.53 5.11 -14.16
C THR A 46 -4.67 4.20 -12.95
N SER A 47 -5.80 3.51 -12.88
CA SER A 47 -6.02 2.47 -11.86
C SER A 47 -5.32 1.20 -12.35
N VAL A 48 -4.24 0.82 -11.68
CA VAL A 48 -3.53 -0.42 -11.98
C VAL A 48 -3.94 -1.48 -10.96
N GLU A 49 -4.61 -2.53 -11.43
CA GLU A 49 -4.91 -3.72 -10.64
C GLU A 49 -3.71 -4.66 -10.72
N ARG A 50 -2.79 -4.58 -9.75
CA ARG A 50 -1.61 -5.46 -9.73
C ARG A 50 -2.02 -6.85 -9.25
N ILE A 51 -1.88 -7.85 -10.13
CA ILE A 51 -2.16 -9.26 -9.81
C ILE A 51 -0.98 -9.81 -9.00
N THR A 52 -1.09 -9.81 -7.68
CA THR A 52 0.00 -10.17 -6.75
C THR A 52 0.21 -11.68 -6.59
N GLY A 53 -0.71 -12.51 -7.10
CA GLY A 53 -0.59 -13.97 -7.09
C GLY A 53 -1.92 -14.69 -6.92
N LYS A 54 -1.91 -16.02 -7.13
CA LYS A 54 -3.07 -16.88 -6.94
C LYS A 54 -3.19 -17.26 -5.47
N LEU A 55 -4.32 -16.95 -4.84
CA LEU A 55 -4.65 -17.49 -3.52
C LEU A 55 -4.83 -19.02 -3.66
N SER A 56 -3.89 -19.77 -3.07
CA SER A 56 -3.83 -21.23 -3.16
C SER A 56 -4.26 -21.84 -1.82
N TYR A 57 -5.14 -22.84 -1.88
CA TYR A 57 -5.50 -23.67 -0.73
C TYR A 57 -4.28 -24.26 -0.03
N GLY A 58 -3.20 -24.55 -0.77
CA GLY A 58 -1.94 -25.06 -0.19
C GLY A 58 -1.24 -24.03 0.69
N ARG A 59 -1.26 -22.74 0.31
CA ARG A 59 -0.66 -21.67 1.14
C ARG A 59 -1.48 -21.41 2.40
N ALA A 60 -2.81 -21.43 2.29
CA ALA A 60 -3.72 -21.33 3.43
C ALA A 60 -3.48 -22.49 4.41
N ALA A 61 -3.52 -23.73 3.91
CA ALA A 61 -3.29 -24.94 4.70
C ALA A 61 -1.92 -24.94 5.39
N ALA A 62 -0.85 -24.58 4.69
CA ALA A 62 0.49 -24.48 5.28
C ALA A 62 0.57 -23.42 6.38
N SER A 63 0.01 -22.23 6.15
CA SER A 63 -0.01 -21.16 7.15
C SER A 63 -0.82 -21.52 8.40
N GLY A 64 -1.95 -22.22 8.21
CA GLY A 64 -2.77 -22.72 9.31
C GLY A 64 -2.10 -23.84 10.09
N ALA A 65 -1.44 -24.77 9.41
CA ALA A 65 -0.70 -25.84 10.05
C ALA A 65 0.45 -25.29 10.90
N LEU A 66 1.21 -24.31 10.40
CA LEU A 66 2.29 -23.68 11.15
C LEU A 66 1.77 -22.92 12.39
N SER A 67 0.73 -22.10 12.22
CA SER A 67 0.12 -21.36 13.34
C SER A 67 -0.47 -22.32 14.38
N GLY A 68 -1.16 -23.36 13.93
CA GLY A 68 -1.73 -24.40 14.78
C GLY A 68 -0.67 -25.23 15.51
N ALA A 69 0.43 -25.59 14.84
CA ALA A 69 1.55 -26.30 15.44
C ALA A 69 2.20 -25.47 16.56
N TRP A 70 2.38 -24.16 16.32
CA TRP A 70 2.90 -23.24 17.32
C TRP A 70 1.99 -23.16 18.56
N LEU A 71 0.68 -23.07 18.36
CA LEU A 71 -0.29 -23.08 19.45
C LEU A 71 -0.27 -24.42 20.22
N GLY A 72 -0.23 -25.54 19.50
CA GLY A 72 -0.13 -26.88 20.08
C GLY A 72 1.16 -27.07 20.88
N LEU A 73 2.28 -26.52 20.39
CA LEU A 73 3.55 -26.51 21.11
C LEU A 73 3.44 -25.70 22.40
N PHE A 74 2.87 -24.50 22.32
CA PHE A 74 2.67 -23.64 23.47
C PHE A 74 1.85 -24.34 24.57
N PHE A 75 0.70 -24.92 24.22
CA PHE A 75 -0.13 -25.65 25.20
C PHE A 75 0.53 -26.94 25.69
N GLY A 76 1.25 -27.67 24.83
CA GLY A 76 2.00 -28.86 25.23
C GLY A 76 3.09 -28.54 26.25
N LEU A 77 3.87 -27.48 26.02
CA LEU A 77 4.89 -27.02 26.98
C LEU A 77 4.28 -26.51 28.27
N LEU A 78 3.17 -25.74 28.18
CA LEU A 78 2.44 -25.26 29.35
C LEU A 78 1.92 -26.42 30.20
N LEU A 79 1.50 -27.53 29.59
CA LEU A 79 1.08 -28.74 30.30
C LEU A 79 2.24 -29.41 31.07
N ILE A 80 3.45 -29.44 30.52
CA ILE A 80 4.64 -29.92 31.25
C ILE A 80 4.92 -29.04 32.49
N LEU A 81 4.78 -27.72 32.35
CA LEU A 81 5.00 -26.80 33.47
C LEU A 81 3.97 -26.99 34.59
N ILE A 82 2.71 -27.29 34.24
CA ILE A 82 1.64 -27.54 35.22
C ILE A 82 1.74 -28.96 35.80
N ASN A 83 2.09 -29.94 34.97
CA ASN A 83 2.21 -31.33 35.35
C ASN A 83 3.56 -31.90 34.86
N PRO A 84 4.60 -31.88 35.72
CA PRO A 84 5.94 -32.34 35.36
C PRO A 84 6.07 -33.84 35.08
N GLN A 85 5.04 -34.64 35.39
CA GLN A 85 5.01 -36.08 35.08
C GLN A 85 4.55 -36.36 33.64
N SER A 86 4.22 -35.31 32.88
CA SER A 86 3.75 -35.43 31.50
C SER A 86 4.89 -35.79 30.55
N ASP A 87 4.67 -36.80 29.72
CA ASP A 87 5.63 -37.25 28.71
C ASP A 87 5.69 -36.26 27.51
N LEU A 88 6.88 -36.15 26.89
CA LEU A 88 7.10 -35.37 25.67
C LEU A 88 6.23 -35.87 24.50
N VAL A 89 5.77 -37.13 24.55
CA VAL A 89 4.79 -37.68 23.60
C VAL A 89 3.51 -36.84 23.56
N PHE A 90 3.05 -36.31 24.70
CA PHE A 90 1.85 -35.46 24.75
C PHE A 90 2.08 -34.10 24.08
N VAL A 91 3.30 -33.55 24.15
CA VAL A 91 3.65 -32.31 23.43
C VAL A 91 3.63 -32.56 21.93
N GLY A 92 4.23 -33.67 21.47
CA GLY A 92 4.17 -34.06 20.07
C GLY A 92 2.74 -34.22 19.57
N ALA A 93 1.88 -34.89 20.34
CA ALA A 93 0.46 -35.04 20.04
C ALA A 93 -0.27 -33.68 19.99
N ALA A 94 -0.02 -32.79 20.97
CA ALA A 94 -0.62 -31.46 21.01
C ALA A 94 -0.22 -30.61 19.79
N VAL A 95 1.04 -30.67 19.35
CA VAL A 95 1.53 -30.01 18.14
C VAL A 95 0.82 -30.55 16.89
N LEU A 96 0.72 -31.88 16.75
CA LEU A 96 0.07 -32.50 15.59
C LEU A 96 -1.42 -32.16 15.51
N ILE A 97 -2.12 -32.23 16.64
CA ILE A 97 -3.54 -31.87 16.73
C ILE A 97 -3.73 -30.38 16.45
N GLY A 98 -2.89 -29.53 17.04
CA GLY A 98 -2.90 -28.09 16.79
C GLY A 98 -2.69 -27.76 15.32
N ALA A 99 -1.71 -28.41 14.67
CA ALA A 99 -1.43 -28.22 13.25
C ALA A 99 -2.61 -28.65 12.37
N ALA A 100 -3.19 -29.83 12.63
CA ALA A 100 -4.36 -30.33 11.90
C ALA A 100 -5.56 -29.40 12.06
N PHE A 101 -5.85 -28.96 13.29
CA PHE A 101 -6.93 -28.02 13.57
C PHE A 101 -6.71 -26.66 12.91
N GLY A 102 -5.51 -26.09 13.03
CA GLY A 102 -5.16 -24.82 12.40
C GLY A 102 -5.25 -24.87 10.87
N MET A 103 -4.84 -25.98 10.27
CA MET A 103 -5.01 -26.24 8.84
C MET A 103 -6.49 -26.22 8.44
N VAL A 104 -7.33 -27.02 9.11
CA VAL A 104 -8.77 -27.10 8.78
C VAL A 104 -9.47 -25.76 9.04
N PHE A 105 -9.16 -25.10 10.16
CA PHE A 105 -9.74 -23.81 10.53
C PHE A 105 -9.40 -22.71 9.53
N THR A 106 -8.15 -22.61 9.09
CA THR A 106 -7.76 -21.63 8.06
C THR A 106 -8.34 -21.96 6.70
N MET A 107 -8.42 -23.23 6.31
CA MET A 107 -9.10 -23.64 5.07
C MET A 107 -10.59 -23.33 5.10
N PHE A 108 -11.25 -23.53 6.24
CA PHE A 108 -12.66 -23.21 6.42
C PHE A 108 -12.91 -21.69 6.37
N ASN A 109 -12.12 -20.90 7.11
CA ASN A 109 -12.17 -19.44 7.03
C ASN A 109 -11.84 -18.93 5.62
N TYR A 110 -10.88 -19.56 4.96
CA TYR A 110 -10.57 -19.26 3.57
C TYR A 110 -11.77 -19.52 2.67
N ALA A 111 -12.45 -20.66 2.82
CA ALA A 111 -13.64 -20.99 2.03
C ALA A 111 -14.82 -20.02 2.27
N ILE A 112 -15.05 -19.58 3.51
CA ILE A 112 -16.09 -18.60 3.85
C ILE A 112 -15.73 -17.20 3.32
N ASN A 113 -14.49 -16.77 3.49
CA ASN A 113 -14.01 -15.47 3.02
C ASN A 113 -13.77 -15.44 1.51
N ARG A 114 -13.82 -16.59 0.83
CA ARG A 114 -13.79 -16.72 -0.64
C ARG A 114 -15.12 -16.28 -1.27
N LYS A 115 -15.65 -15.12 -0.84
CA LYS A 115 -16.77 -14.46 -1.50
C LYS A 115 -16.22 -13.67 -2.69
N ARG A 116 -16.08 -14.37 -3.83
CA ARG A 116 -16.06 -13.82 -5.20
C ARG A 116 -14.98 -12.79 -5.59
N ARG A 117 -13.69 -13.03 -5.34
CA ARG A 117 -12.61 -12.50 -6.22
C ARG A 117 -11.41 -13.45 -6.18
N ASP A 118 -11.13 -14.14 -7.29
CA ASP A 118 -9.95 -15.01 -7.45
C ASP A 118 -8.62 -14.23 -7.60
N PHE A 119 -8.58 -12.97 -7.15
CA PHE A 119 -7.39 -12.12 -7.14
C PHE A 119 -7.39 -11.24 -5.89
N SER A 120 -6.27 -11.25 -5.14
CA SER A 120 -6.01 -10.18 -4.17
C SER A 120 -5.55 -8.96 -4.96
N SER A 121 -6.49 -8.09 -5.27
CA SER A 121 -6.20 -6.82 -5.91
C SER A 121 -5.98 -5.73 -4.88
N VAL A 122 -4.78 -5.15 -4.93
CA VAL A 122 -4.56 -3.83 -4.37
C VAL A 122 -4.82 -2.86 -5.51
N ALA A 123 -5.87 -2.05 -5.39
CA ALA A 123 -6.10 -0.94 -6.29
C ALA A 123 -5.03 0.12 -6.00
N GLN A 124 -4.08 0.31 -6.92
CA GLN A 124 -3.12 1.39 -6.82
C GLN A 124 -3.47 2.44 -7.89
N ILE A 125 -3.71 3.67 -7.44
CA ILE A 125 -3.85 4.82 -8.32
C ILE A 125 -2.44 5.35 -8.59
N VAL A 126 -2.01 5.31 -9.84
CA VAL A 126 -0.72 5.87 -10.28
C VAL A 126 -1.03 7.03 -11.22
N ALA A 127 -0.45 8.21 -10.94
CA ALA A 127 -0.48 9.34 -11.86
C ALA A 127 0.56 9.12 -12.95
N SER A 128 0.20 9.41 -14.21
CA SER A 128 1.11 9.28 -15.35
C SER A 128 2.10 10.45 -15.43
N SER A 129 1.73 11.61 -14.89
CA SER A 129 2.59 12.78 -14.78
C SER A 129 2.12 13.70 -13.65
N TYR A 130 2.98 14.63 -13.24
CA TYR A 130 2.72 15.61 -12.19
C TYR A 130 2.95 17.02 -12.74
N SER A 131 1.88 17.83 -12.81
CA SER A 131 1.96 19.23 -13.24
C SER A 131 2.02 20.17 -12.05
N VAL A 132 2.89 21.18 -12.14
CA VAL A 132 2.94 22.31 -11.23
C VAL A 132 2.08 23.42 -11.81
N ILE A 133 1.01 23.76 -11.10
CA ILE A 133 0.02 24.77 -11.47
C ILE A 133 0.14 25.96 -10.53
N VAL A 134 0.07 27.15 -11.08
CA VAL A 134 0.05 28.40 -10.30
C VAL A 134 -1.09 29.30 -10.75
N ASP A 135 -1.44 30.27 -9.91
CA ASP A 135 -2.39 31.33 -10.27
C ASP A 135 -1.97 31.99 -11.60
N PRO A 136 -2.89 32.23 -12.57
CA PRO A 136 -2.54 32.73 -13.91
C PRO A 136 -1.75 34.05 -13.89
N GLU A 137 -2.03 34.92 -12.93
CA GLU A 137 -1.33 36.21 -12.74
C GLU A 137 0.17 36.03 -12.43
N LEU A 138 0.55 34.89 -11.85
CA LEU A 138 1.92 34.59 -11.45
C LEU A 138 2.62 33.59 -12.36
N ALA A 139 1.93 33.07 -13.38
CA ALA A 139 2.43 32.03 -14.27
C ALA A 139 3.70 32.46 -15.00
N ASN A 140 3.74 33.67 -15.54
CA ASN A 140 4.93 34.18 -16.23
C ASN A 140 6.12 34.37 -15.30
N LYS A 141 5.89 34.82 -14.07
CA LYS A 141 6.93 34.92 -13.04
C LYS A 141 7.46 33.53 -12.68
N ALA A 142 6.58 32.57 -12.43
CA ALA A 142 6.98 31.20 -12.10
C ALA A 142 7.78 30.53 -13.23
N ARG A 143 7.40 30.75 -14.50
CA ARG A 143 8.15 30.26 -15.67
C ARG A 143 9.56 30.85 -15.73
N HIS A 144 9.69 32.15 -15.44
CA HIS A 144 10.97 32.84 -15.40
C HIS A 144 11.90 32.26 -14.32
N GLU A 145 11.39 32.10 -13.09
CA GLU A 145 12.18 31.54 -11.97
C GLU A 145 12.59 30.08 -12.21
N LEU A 146 11.75 29.29 -12.89
CA LEU A 146 12.05 27.90 -13.22
C LEU A 146 12.90 27.73 -14.49
N GLY A 147 13.07 28.79 -15.29
CA GLY A 147 13.80 28.75 -16.55
C GLY A 147 13.15 27.83 -17.60
N VAL A 148 11.83 27.66 -17.56
CA VAL A 148 11.07 26.82 -18.51
C VAL A 148 10.26 27.70 -19.46
N GLU A 149 10.49 27.53 -20.76
CA GLU A 149 9.59 28.03 -21.80
C GLU A 149 8.37 27.12 -21.93
N GLN A 150 7.27 27.71 -22.40
CA GLN A 150 5.92 27.14 -22.44
C GLN A 150 5.90 25.67 -22.91
N PRO A 151 5.26 24.74 -22.18
CA PRO A 151 5.11 23.37 -22.66
C PRO A 151 4.32 23.37 -23.98
N PRO A 152 4.67 22.51 -24.95
CA PRO A 152 3.92 22.38 -26.19
C PRO A 152 2.47 21.99 -25.88
N LEU A 153 1.54 22.66 -26.57
CA LEU A 153 0.09 22.44 -26.48
C LEU A 153 -0.31 21.02 -26.89
#